data_AF-A0A2V9BST4-F1
#
_entry.id   AF-A0A2V9BST4-F1
#
_cell.length_a   1.000
_cell.length_b   1.000
_cell.length_c   1.000
_cell.angle_alpha   90.00
_cell.angle_beta   90.00
_cell.angle_gamma   90.00
#
_symmetry.space_group_name_H-M   'P 1'
#
loop_
_entity.id
_entity.type
_entity.pdbx_description
1 polymer ?
#
loop_
_entity_poly.entity_id
_entity_poly.type
_entity_poly.pdbx_seq_one_letter_code
_entity_poly.pdbx_strand_id
1 'polypeptide(L)'
;MRVSTKRYQNLLSDAFPFTSLALVRFLKKKNRWSKRIPPWRVRQVQNFVIALNATAFELERARREGRTATLAWSARNFLELSIWTEYCSTSEGNAKRFKDDTKCDLFGMVAAAKGARITPELNQRVDDLLQRFERIFNTQSFKISDEFKGVGKAARELDREGEFFSHNKFLSKMAHPTAFIVNSKGTRRFDKRFQAAIFIEGVQFALKSMLALINFFMIHFPDQNPKRKWDTSRTISNP
;
A
#
# COMPACT_ATOMS: atom_id res chain seq x y z
N MET A 1 25.33 15.93 14.13
CA MET A 1 24.21 16.47 13.33
C MET A 1 22.91 15.73 13.68
N ARG A 2 21.84 16.42 14.09
CA ARG A 2 20.49 15.82 14.24
C ARG A 2 19.82 15.78 12.87
N VAL A 3 19.37 14.62 12.41
CA VAL A 3 18.53 14.52 11.20
C VAL A 3 17.12 15.00 11.57
N SER A 4 16.70 16.13 10.99
CA SER A 4 15.37 16.69 11.25
C SER A 4 14.31 15.97 10.41
N THR A 5 13.38 15.29 11.08
CA THR A 5 12.25 14.62 10.42
C THR A 5 10.99 15.50 10.32
N LYS A 6 11.02 16.73 10.86
CA LYS A 6 9.86 17.63 10.95
C LYS A 6 9.25 17.94 9.58
N ARG A 7 10.07 18.18 8.56
CA ARG A 7 9.61 18.41 7.19
C ARG A 7 8.80 17.21 6.67
N TYR A 8 9.30 15.99 6.88
CA TYR A 8 8.68 14.77 6.39
C TYR A 8 7.41 14.39 7.17
N GLN A 9 7.36 14.72 8.46
CA GLN A 9 6.13 14.62 9.25
C GLN A 9 5.04 15.52 8.66
N ASN A 10 5.36 16.80 8.41
CA ASN A 10 4.42 17.74 7.80
C ASN A 10 3.93 17.21 6.44
N LEU A 11 4.84 16.77 5.57
CA LEU A 11 4.46 16.20 4.26
C LEU A 11 3.53 14.99 4.38
N LEU A 12 3.79 14.08 5.34
CA LEU A 12 2.94 12.92 5.56
C LEU A 12 1.55 13.33 6.07
N SER A 13 1.47 14.30 6.99
CA SER A 13 0.22 14.83 7.53
C SER A 13 -0.58 15.64 6.49
N ASP A 14 0.10 16.39 5.63
CA ASP A 14 -0.54 17.13 4.54
C ASP A 14 -1.16 16.16 3.51
N ALA A 15 -0.51 15.03 3.26
CA ALA A 15 -1.00 14.01 2.34
C ALA A 15 -2.11 13.12 2.94
N PHE A 16 -2.01 12.75 4.22
CA PHE A 16 -2.86 11.75 4.86
C PHE A 16 -3.38 12.18 6.25
N PRO A 17 -4.64 11.86 6.60
CA PRO A 17 -5.64 11.19 5.78
C PRO A 17 -6.52 12.14 4.97
N PHE A 18 -6.51 13.44 5.26
CA PHE A 18 -7.52 14.36 4.74
C PHE A 18 -7.44 14.55 3.22
N THR A 19 -6.26 14.84 2.70
CA THR A 19 -6.05 15.07 1.26
C THR A 19 -6.31 13.81 0.44
N SER A 20 -5.78 12.66 0.87
CA SER A 20 -6.04 11.36 0.22
C SER A 20 -7.54 11.01 0.19
N LEU A 21 -8.27 11.23 1.29
CA LEU A 21 -9.72 10.99 1.34
C LEU A 21 -10.50 11.99 0.48
N ALA A 22 -10.09 13.27 0.44
CA ALA A 22 -10.68 14.28 -0.42
C ALA A 22 -10.55 13.89 -1.90
N LEU A 23 -9.39 13.38 -2.31
CA LEU A 23 -9.16 12.87 -3.66
C LEU A 23 -10.14 11.75 -4.04
N VAL A 24 -10.37 10.78 -3.14
CA VAL A 24 -11.34 9.69 -3.39
C VAL A 24 -12.77 10.21 -3.46
N ARG A 25 -13.16 11.13 -2.57
CA ARG A 25 -14.49 11.76 -2.62
C ARG A 25 -14.71 12.48 -3.95
N PHE A 26 -13.70 13.21 -4.41
CA PHE A 26 -13.73 13.91 -5.68
C PHE A 26 -13.83 12.95 -6.87
N LEU A 27 -12.98 11.91 -6.90
CA LEU A 27 -13.03 10.82 -7.87
C LEU A 27 -14.43 10.21 -7.97
N LYS A 28 -15.01 9.79 -6.83
CA LYS A 28 -16.36 9.22 -6.78
C LYS A 28 -17.42 10.18 -7.32
N LYS A 29 -17.35 11.46 -6.94
CA LYS A 29 -18.28 12.49 -7.38
C LYS A 29 -18.19 12.69 -8.90
N LYS A 30 -16.98 12.88 -9.45
CA LYS A 30 -16.76 13.07 -10.89
C LYS A 30 -17.14 11.84 -11.71
N ASN A 31 -16.82 10.64 -11.20
CA ASN A 31 -17.12 9.40 -11.91
C ASN A 31 -18.62 9.03 -11.89
N ARG A 32 -19.38 9.47 -10.88
CA ARG A 32 -20.85 9.27 -10.83
C ARG A 32 -21.55 9.80 -12.07
N TRP A 33 -21.11 10.97 -12.55
CA TRP A 33 -21.71 11.65 -13.69
C TRP A 33 -21.12 11.20 -15.03
N SER A 34 -19.80 11.11 -15.10
CA SER A 34 -19.11 10.85 -16.36
C SER A 34 -18.95 9.36 -16.72
N LYS A 35 -19.02 8.46 -15.72
CA LYS A 35 -18.83 7.00 -15.86
C LYS A 35 -17.55 6.59 -16.61
N ARG A 36 -16.50 7.43 -16.60
CA ARG A 36 -15.23 7.21 -17.31
C ARG A 36 -14.42 6.03 -16.77
N ILE A 37 -14.63 5.68 -15.50
CA ILE A 37 -13.93 4.60 -14.82
C ILE A 37 -14.96 3.56 -14.36
N PRO A 38 -14.73 2.26 -14.57
CA PRO A 38 -15.67 1.24 -14.12
C PRO A 38 -15.77 1.20 -12.58
N PRO A 39 -16.94 0.88 -12.00
CA PRO A 39 -17.15 0.96 -10.55
C PRO A 39 -16.17 0.13 -9.71
N TRP A 40 -15.71 -1.02 -10.22
CA TRP A 40 -14.74 -1.85 -9.52
C TRP A 40 -13.37 -1.17 -9.39
N ARG A 41 -12.96 -0.37 -10.37
CA ARG A 41 -11.67 0.34 -10.37
C ARG A 41 -11.71 1.56 -9.46
N VAL A 42 -12.86 2.24 -9.36
CA VAL A 42 -13.09 3.27 -8.33
C VAL A 42 -12.96 2.68 -6.92
N ARG A 43 -13.51 1.48 -6.68
CA ARG A 43 -13.34 0.78 -5.39
C ARG A 43 -11.89 0.40 -5.14
N GLN A 44 -11.17 -0.07 -6.16
CA GLN A 44 -9.75 -0.41 -6.03
C GLN A 44 -8.91 0.82 -5.62
N VAL A 45 -9.12 1.98 -6.26
CA VAL A 45 -8.45 3.24 -5.88
C VAL A 45 -8.80 3.64 -4.44
N GLN A 46 -10.06 3.52 -4.04
CA GLN A 46 -10.46 3.75 -2.64
C GLN A 46 -9.71 2.82 -1.68
N ASN A 47 -9.55 1.53 -2.03
CA ASN A 47 -8.86 0.57 -1.18
C ASN A 47 -7.36 0.87 -1.06
N PHE A 48 -6.71 1.34 -2.13
CA PHE A 48 -5.34 1.88 -2.04
C PHE A 48 -5.27 3.02 -1.04
N VAL A 49 -6.17 4.00 -1.11
CA VAL A 49 -6.17 5.14 -0.16
C VAL A 49 -6.42 4.69 1.28
N ILE A 50 -7.29 3.72 1.50
CA ILE A 50 -7.51 3.13 2.83
C ILE A 50 -6.22 2.48 3.36
N ALA A 51 -5.56 1.66 2.53
CA ALA A 51 -4.30 1.01 2.89
C ALA A 51 -3.18 2.03 3.16
N LEU A 52 -3.07 3.07 2.33
CA LEU A 52 -2.09 4.15 2.52
C LEU A 52 -2.35 4.93 3.81
N ASN A 53 -3.61 5.25 4.13
CA ASN A 53 -3.97 5.92 5.39
C ASN A 53 -3.60 5.09 6.62
N ALA A 54 -3.93 3.79 6.61
CA ALA A 54 -3.57 2.88 7.70
C ALA A 54 -2.04 2.78 7.86
N THR A 55 -1.31 2.69 6.74
CA THR A 55 0.15 2.61 6.76
C THR A 55 0.78 3.93 7.22
N ALA A 56 0.21 5.09 6.86
CA ALA A 56 0.68 6.41 7.31
C ALA A 56 0.55 6.55 8.84
N PHE A 57 -0.59 6.12 9.37
CA PHE A 57 -0.84 6.12 10.81
C PHE A 57 0.18 5.25 11.56
N GLU A 58 0.41 4.02 11.09
CA GLU A 58 1.37 3.11 11.74
C GLU A 58 2.82 3.60 11.62
N LEU A 59 3.21 4.18 10.47
CA LEU A 59 4.54 4.74 10.28
C LEU A 59 4.81 5.88 11.29
N GLU A 60 3.87 6.82 11.43
CA GLU A 60 4.03 7.96 12.34
C GLU A 60 3.98 7.53 13.81
N ARG A 61 3.09 6.58 14.14
CA ARG A 61 3.02 5.98 15.48
C ARG A 61 4.33 5.28 15.83
N ALA A 62 4.84 4.43 14.96
CA ALA A 62 6.10 3.70 15.17
C ALA A 62 7.29 4.65 15.35
N ARG A 63 7.32 5.76 14.59
CA ARG A 63 8.33 6.81 14.73
C ARG A 63 8.26 7.47 16.10
N ARG A 64 7.05 7.87 16.55
CA ARG A 64 6.84 8.52 17.85
C ARG A 64 7.22 7.61 19.02
N GLU A 65 6.88 6.33 18.91
CA GLU A 65 7.16 5.31 19.93
C GLU A 65 8.59 4.74 19.85
N GLY A 66 9.38 5.11 18.83
CA GLY A 66 10.73 4.62 18.62
C GLY A 66 10.81 3.13 18.24
N ARG A 67 9.74 2.56 17.67
CA ARG A 67 9.62 1.14 17.29
C ARG A 67 10.23 0.89 15.91
N THR A 68 11.53 0.66 15.86
CA THR A 68 12.27 0.55 14.58
C THR A 68 11.81 -0.59 13.68
N ALA A 69 11.52 -1.76 14.25
CA ALA A 69 11.03 -2.90 13.46
C ALA A 69 9.68 -2.59 12.81
N THR A 70 8.73 -2.04 13.57
CA THR A 70 7.43 -1.58 13.05
C THR A 70 7.61 -0.47 12.02
N LEU A 71 8.53 0.47 12.26
CA LEU A 71 8.82 1.56 11.33
C LEU A 71 9.34 1.03 9.98
N ALA A 72 10.26 0.05 10.00
CA ALA A 72 10.80 -0.59 8.80
C ALA A 72 9.72 -1.41 8.07
N TRP A 73 8.87 -2.11 8.82
CA TRP A 73 7.73 -2.83 8.27
C TRP A 73 6.73 -1.87 7.58
N SER A 74 6.36 -0.76 8.22
CA SER A 74 5.47 0.24 7.61
C SER A 74 6.09 0.91 6.38
N ALA A 75 7.40 1.21 6.41
CA ALA A 75 8.11 1.75 5.24
C ALA A 75 8.13 0.74 4.08
N ARG A 76 8.30 -0.56 4.38
CA ARG A 76 8.23 -1.63 3.37
C ARG A 76 6.82 -1.73 2.77
N ASN A 77 5.78 -1.65 3.60
CA ASN A 77 4.41 -1.65 3.11
C ASN A 77 4.18 -0.45 2.17
N PHE A 78 4.70 0.73 2.50
CA PHE A 78 4.64 1.87 1.59
C PHE A 78 5.40 1.66 0.28
N LEU A 79 6.59 1.04 0.32
CA LEU A 79 7.33 0.68 -0.90
C LEU A 79 6.47 -0.18 -1.82
N GLU A 80 5.91 -1.28 -1.30
CA GLU A 80 5.06 -2.20 -2.08
C GLU A 80 3.78 -1.50 -2.57
N LEU A 81 3.12 -0.72 -1.71
CA LEU A 81 1.95 0.08 -2.09
C LEU A 81 2.29 1.11 -3.18
N SER A 82 3.48 1.71 -3.17
CA SER A 82 3.89 2.69 -4.19
C SER A 82 4.03 2.04 -5.56
N ILE A 83 4.59 0.83 -5.61
CA ILE A 83 4.71 0.05 -6.85
C ILE A 83 3.32 -0.36 -7.34
N TRP A 84 2.49 -0.91 -6.46
CA TRP A 84 1.16 -1.37 -6.86
C TRP A 84 0.23 -0.24 -7.29
N THR A 85 0.26 0.88 -6.58
CA THR A 85 -0.55 2.06 -6.92
C THR A 85 -0.17 2.59 -8.29
N GLU A 86 1.13 2.73 -8.58
CA GLU A 86 1.63 3.17 -9.88
C GLU A 86 1.30 2.15 -10.98
N TYR A 87 1.63 0.88 -10.77
CA TYR A 87 1.39 -0.21 -11.73
C TYR A 87 -0.08 -0.31 -12.15
N CYS A 88 -1.01 -0.26 -11.19
CA CYS A 88 -2.45 -0.30 -11.46
C CYS A 88 -2.98 1.00 -12.09
N SER A 89 -2.27 2.12 -11.89
CA SER A 89 -2.65 3.41 -12.48
C SER A 89 -2.27 3.48 -13.96
N THR A 90 -1.19 2.79 -14.38
CA THR A 90 -0.71 2.77 -15.76
C THR A 90 -1.72 2.20 -16.76
N SER A 91 -2.45 1.14 -16.42
CA SER A 91 -3.45 0.57 -17.34
C SER A 91 -4.57 -0.17 -16.60
N GLU A 92 -5.73 -0.28 -17.27
CA GLU A 92 -6.84 -1.08 -16.74
C GLU A 92 -6.51 -2.58 -16.68
N GLY A 93 -5.73 -3.08 -17.64
CA GLY A 93 -5.27 -4.48 -17.66
C GLY A 93 -4.43 -4.83 -16.43
N ASN A 94 -3.49 -3.95 -16.07
CA ASN A 94 -2.66 -4.09 -14.86
C ASN A 94 -3.51 -4.08 -13.59
N ALA A 95 -4.44 -3.13 -13.49
CA ALA A 95 -5.39 -3.03 -12.39
C ALA A 95 -6.26 -4.28 -12.23
N LYS A 96 -6.73 -4.85 -13.35
CA LYS A 96 -7.54 -6.07 -13.36
C LYS A 96 -6.71 -7.28 -12.93
N ARG A 97 -5.49 -7.43 -13.44
CA ARG A 97 -4.56 -8.49 -13.02
C ARG A 97 -4.32 -8.48 -11.51
N PHE A 98 -3.97 -7.32 -10.95
CA PHE A 98 -3.74 -7.19 -9.50
C PHE A 98 -5.00 -7.49 -8.67
N LYS A 99 -6.19 -7.12 -9.18
CA LYS A 99 -7.46 -7.47 -8.54
C LYS A 99 -7.70 -8.98 -8.56
N ASP A 100 -7.37 -9.66 -9.66
CA ASP A 100 -7.55 -11.11 -9.78
C ASP A 100 -6.54 -11.88 -8.91
N ASP A 101 -5.33 -11.33 -8.72
CA ASP A 101 -4.31 -11.82 -7.79
C ASP A 101 -4.79 -11.84 -6.32
N THR A 102 -5.79 -11.04 -5.94
CA THR A 102 -6.39 -11.07 -4.58
C THR A 102 -6.96 -12.44 -4.22
N LYS A 103 -7.46 -13.20 -5.21
CA LYS A 103 -7.96 -14.58 -4.98
C LYS A 103 -6.82 -15.52 -4.62
N CYS A 104 -5.65 -15.36 -5.26
CA CYS A 104 -4.45 -16.14 -4.98
C CYS A 104 -3.92 -15.85 -3.57
N ASP A 105 -3.86 -14.58 -3.18
CA ASP A 105 -3.46 -14.18 -1.83
C ASP A 105 -4.40 -14.77 -0.77
N LEU A 106 -5.71 -14.66 -0.97
CA LEU A 106 -6.70 -15.20 -0.03
C LEU A 106 -6.58 -16.72 0.08
N PHE A 107 -6.41 -17.43 -1.05
CA PHE A 107 -6.16 -18.87 -1.05
C PHE A 107 -4.89 -19.21 -0.26
N GLY A 108 -3.78 -18.50 -0.52
CA GLY A 108 -2.52 -18.70 0.19
C GLY A 108 -2.63 -18.46 1.70
N MET A 109 -3.36 -17.43 2.13
CA MET A 109 -3.62 -17.16 3.54
C MET A 109 -4.43 -18.26 4.21
N VAL A 110 -5.49 -18.74 3.55
CA VAL A 110 -6.32 -19.84 4.06
C VAL A 110 -5.53 -21.15 4.11
N ALA A 111 -4.72 -21.44 3.09
CA ALA A 111 -3.85 -22.61 3.08
C ALA A 111 -2.79 -22.56 4.19
N ALA A 112 -2.17 -21.39 4.42
CA ALA A 112 -1.20 -21.21 5.50
C ALA A 112 -1.82 -21.41 6.90
N ALA A 113 -3.12 -21.12 7.07
CA ALA A 113 -3.81 -21.35 8.33
C ALA A 113 -3.86 -22.85 8.72
N LYS A 114 -3.83 -23.78 7.76
CA LYS A 114 -3.73 -25.24 8.05
C LYS A 114 -2.44 -25.60 8.78
N GLY A 115 -1.36 -24.88 8.50
CA GLY A 115 -0.07 -25.10 9.15
C GLY A 115 0.01 -24.51 10.56
N ALA A 116 -0.99 -23.71 10.95
CA ALA A 116 -1.08 -23.14 12.29
C ALA A 116 -1.82 -24.10 13.24
N ARG A 117 -1.47 -24.08 14.54
CA ARG A 117 -2.23 -24.79 15.57
C ARG A 117 -3.58 -24.07 15.77
N ILE A 118 -4.58 -24.45 14.98
CA ILE A 118 -5.95 -23.94 15.05
C ILE A 118 -6.91 -24.99 15.60
N THR A 119 -8.08 -24.56 16.09
CA THR A 119 -9.08 -25.48 16.65
C THR A 119 -9.64 -26.41 15.56
N PRO A 120 -10.13 -27.61 15.91
CA PRO A 120 -10.74 -28.53 14.95
C PRO A 120 -11.88 -27.90 14.12
N GLU A 121 -12.70 -27.05 14.74
CA GLU A 121 -13.81 -26.37 14.07
C GLU A 121 -13.32 -25.37 13.02
N LEU A 122 -12.21 -24.68 13.31
CA LEU A 122 -11.60 -23.76 12.36
C LEU A 122 -10.89 -24.51 11.24
N ASN A 123 -10.28 -25.67 11.52
CA ASN A 123 -9.71 -26.56 10.50
C ASN A 123 -10.78 -26.99 9.48
N GLN A 124 -11.95 -27.44 9.95
CA GLN A 124 -13.04 -27.83 9.04
C GLN A 124 -13.50 -26.65 8.16
N ARG A 125 -13.63 -25.45 8.73
CA ARG A 125 -13.97 -24.25 7.96
C ARG A 125 -12.90 -23.90 6.93
N VAL A 126 -11.63 -24.08 7.27
CA VAL A 126 -10.50 -23.89 6.34
C VAL A 126 -10.57 -24.91 5.21
N ASP A 127 -10.84 -26.18 5.50
CA ASP A 127 -11.03 -27.23 4.50
C ASP A 127 -12.18 -26.92 3.54
N ASP A 128 -13.34 -26.53 4.08
CA ASP A 128 -14.51 -26.15 3.28
C ASP A 128 -14.21 -24.97 2.35
N LEU A 129 -13.45 -23.98 2.84
CA LEU A 129 -13.03 -22.82 2.05
C LEU A 129 -12.06 -23.22 0.93
N LEU A 130 -11.07 -24.06 1.22
CA LEU A 130 -10.12 -24.54 0.21
C LEU A 130 -10.82 -25.36 -0.88
N GLN A 131 -11.73 -26.26 -0.52
CA GLN A 131 -12.53 -27.02 -1.49
C GLN A 131 -13.42 -26.11 -2.35
N ARG A 132 -13.92 -24.98 -1.79
CA ARG A 132 -14.65 -23.98 -2.58
C ARG A 132 -13.73 -23.26 -3.55
N PHE A 133 -12.52 -22.89 -3.12
CA PHE A 133 -11.53 -22.27 -3.99
C PHE A 133 -11.14 -23.20 -5.14
N GLU A 134 -10.82 -24.46 -4.86
CA GLU A 134 -10.49 -25.47 -5.88
C GLU A 134 -11.60 -25.61 -6.92
N ARG A 135 -12.87 -25.65 -6.49
CA ARG A 135 -14.02 -25.66 -7.41
C ARG A 135 -14.10 -24.41 -8.28
N ILE A 136 -13.86 -23.22 -7.72
CA ILE A 136 -13.88 -21.96 -8.49
C ILE A 136 -12.72 -21.93 -9.49
N PHE A 137 -11.53 -22.37 -9.08
CA PHE A 137 -10.34 -22.41 -9.92
C PHE A 137 -10.43 -23.47 -11.02
N ASN A 138 -11.13 -24.57 -10.80
CA ASN A 138 -11.35 -25.61 -11.82
C ASN A 138 -12.46 -25.26 -12.83
N THR A 139 -13.39 -24.36 -12.48
CA THR A 139 -14.55 -23.99 -13.33
C THR A 139 -14.32 -22.72 -14.14
N GLN A 140 -13.61 -21.76 -13.58
CA GLN A 140 -13.04 -20.65 -14.34
C GLN A 140 -11.77 -21.22 -14.98
N SER A 141 -11.39 -20.87 -16.21
CA SER A 141 -10.11 -21.26 -16.82
C SER A 141 -8.91 -20.59 -16.11
N PHE A 142 -8.92 -20.57 -14.78
CA PHE A 142 -8.01 -19.91 -13.88
C PHE A 142 -7.12 -20.98 -13.27
N LYS A 143 -5.96 -21.22 -13.88
CA LYS A 143 -4.97 -22.11 -13.30
C LYS A 143 -4.30 -21.38 -12.12
N ILE A 144 -4.32 -22.00 -10.94
CA ILE A 144 -3.42 -21.65 -9.84
C ILE A 144 -2.01 -22.12 -10.25
N SER A 145 -1.39 -21.47 -11.22
CA SER A 145 -0.01 -21.78 -11.60
C SER A 145 0.72 -20.48 -11.88
N ASP A 146 1.85 -20.25 -11.20
CA ASP A 146 3.03 -19.40 -11.49
C ASP A 146 2.88 -17.99 -12.14
N GLU A 147 1.67 -17.56 -12.50
CA GLU A 147 1.32 -16.31 -13.17
C GLU A 147 1.02 -15.18 -12.19
N PHE A 148 1.06 -15.45 -10.88
CA PHE A 148 0.95 -14.42 -9.85
C PHE A 148 1.98 -13.32 -10.13
N LYS A 149 1.49 -12.09 -10.21
CA LYS A 149 2.36 -10.93 -10.39
C LYS A 149 2.99 -10.61 -9.04
N GLY A 150 4.21 -11.07 -8.81
CA GLY A 150 5.00 -10.59 -7.68
C GLY A 150 5.32 -9.10 -7.83
N VAL A 151 5.36 -8.36 -6.72
CA VAL A 151 5.60 -6.90 -6.74
C VAL A 151 6.94 -6.53 -7.40
N GLY A 152 7.96 -7.41 -7.32
CA GLY A 152 9.22 -7.23 -8.06
C GLY A 152 9.07 -7.30 -9.58
N LYS A 153 8.18 -8.17 -10.10
CA LYS A 153 7.84 -8.20 -11.54
C LYS A 153 7.07 -6.96 -11.96
N ALA A 154 6.27 -6.36 -11.06
CA ALA A 154 5.58 -5.10 -11.32
C ALA A 154 6.57 -3.92 -11.30
N ALA A 155 7.50 -3.92 -10.34
CA ALA A 155 8.56 -2.92 -10.26
C ALA A 155 9.45 -2.93 -11.51
N ARG A 156 9.76 -4.11 -12.07
CA ARG A 156 10.50 -4.23 -13.33
C ARG A 156 9.79 -3.57 -14.50
N GLU A 157 8.48 -3.75 -14.64
CA GLU A 157 7.70 -3.11 -15.72
C GLU A 157 7.50 -1.60 -15.51
N LEU A 158 7.84 -1.09 -14.33
CA LEU A 158 7.88 0.35 -14.03
C LEU A 158 9.31 0.91 -14.07
N ASP A 159 10.32 0.12 -14.46
CA ASP A 159 11.75 0.49 -14.39
C ASP A 159 12.23 0.87 -12.97
N ARG A 160 11.58 0.32 -11.94
CA ARG A 160 11.87 0.54 -10.50
C ARG A 160 12.47 -0.68 -9.81
N GLU A 161 12.96 -1.66 -10.58
CA GLU A 161 13.49 -2.93 -10.06
C GLU A 161 14.64 -2.73 -9.05
N GLY A 162 15.63 -1.89 -9.40
CA GLY A 162 16.78 -1.62 -8.55
C GLY A 162 16.42 -0.94 -7.23
N GLU A 163 15.49 0.03 -7.28
CA GLU A 163 14.92 0.66 -6.08
C GLU A 163 14.19 -0.40 -5.25
N PHE A 164 13.29 -1.15 -5.86
CA PHE A 164 12.48 -2.12 -5.14
C PHE A 164 13.35 -3.17 -4.42
N PHE A 165 14.28 -3.83 -5.10
CA PHE A 165 15.04 -4.92 -4.47
C PHE A 165 16.00 -4.43 -3.39
N SER A 166 16.63 -3.28 -3.58
CA SER A 166 17.56 -2.72 -2.59
C SER A 166 16.82 -2.31 -1.31
N HIS A 167 15.74 -1.53 -1.42
CA HIS A 167 14.94 -1.10 -0.28
C HIS A 167 14.18 -2.26 0.36
N ASN A 168 13.59 -3.16 -0.42
CA ASN A 168 12.86 -4.31 0.12
C ASN A 168 13.77 -5.23 0.94
N LYS A 169 15.00 -5.50 0.47
CA LYS A 169 15.99 -6.30 1.20
C LYS A 169 16.37 -5.63 2.52
N PHE A 170 16.71 -4.35 2.48
CA PHE A 170 17.08 -3.58 3.67
C PHE A 170 15.93 -3.53 4.69
N LEU A 171 14.75 -3.09 4.26
CA LEU A 171 13.59 -2.93 5.14
C LEU A 171 13.11 -4.26 5.71
N SER A 172 13.17 -5.36 4.94
CA SER A 172 12.83 -6.69 5.45
C SER A 172 13.77 -7.16 6.56
N LYS A 173 15.09 -6.92 6.43
CA LYS A 173 16.05 -7.24 7.49
C LYS A 173 15.84 -6.37 8.73
N MET A 174 15.48 -5.10 8.55
CA MET A 174 15.19 -4.17 9.64
C MET A 174 13.83 -4.42 10.32
N ALA A 175 12.86 -4.99 9.61
CA ALA A 175 11.55 -5.38 10.15
C ALA A 175 11.64 -6.65 11.00
N HIS A 176 12.57 -7.55 10.69
CA HIS A 176 12.77 -8.82 11.41
C HIS A 176 14.22 -9.02 11.91
N PRO A 177 14.78 -8.11 12.72
CA PRO A 177 16.16 -8.22 13.17
C PRO A 177 16.27 -9.14 14.40
N THR A 178 15.56 -10.27 14.41
CA THR A 178 15.37 -11.14 15.60
C THR A 178 16.71 -11.61 16.17
N ALA A 179 17.57 -12.21 15.33
CA ALA A 179 18.88 -12.68 15.76
C ALA A 179 19.74 -11.53 16.31
N PHE A 180 19.67 -10.35 15.70
CA PHE A 180 20.39 -9.17 16.15
C PHE A 180 19.85 -8.68 17.51
N ILE A 181 18.53 -8.56 17.68
CA ILE A 181 17.90 -8.12 18.94
C ILE A 181 18.27 -9.05 20.10
N VAL A 182 18.19 -10.37 19.89
CA VAL A 182 18.42 -11.36 20.97
C VAL A 182 19.89 -11.42 21.37
N ASN A 183 20.82 -11.26 20.43
CA ASN A 183 22.26 -11.45 20.68
C ASN A 183 23.03 -10.15 20.95
N SER A 184 22.46 -8.97 20.67
CA SER A 184 23.17 -7.70 20.84
C SER A 184 22.99 -7.15 22.26
N LYS A 185 24.04 -7.27 23.08
CA LYS A 185 24.10 -6.88 24.50
C LYS A 185 23.79 -5.39 24.81
N GLY A 186 23.54 -4.54 23.81
CA GLY A 186 23.37 -3.09 23.97
C GLY A 186 22.18 -2.43 23.27
N THR A 187 21.33 -3.17 22.54
CA THR A 187 20.32 -2.53 21.69
C THR A 187 18.92 -2.58 22.28
N ARG A 188 18.66 -1.79 23.33
CA ARG A 188 17.27 -1.43 23.70
C ARG A 188 16.64 -0.48 22.67
N ARG A 189 17.45 0.21 21.84
CA ARG A 189 16.99 1.10 20.75
C ARG A 189 18.01 1.10 19.61
N PHE A 190 17.55 1.06 18.36
CA PHE A 190 18.38 1.37 17.19
C PHE A 190 18.78 2.86 17.20
N ASP A 191 19.86 3.21 16.51
CA ASP A 191 20.29 4.60 16.33
C ASP A 191 19.15 5.46 15.78
N LYS A 192 18.94 6.65 16.37
CA LYS A 192 17.89 7.59 15.95
C LYS A 192 18.07 8.07 14.51
N ARG A 193 19.29 8.07 13.97
CA ARG A 193 19.59 8.38 12.56
C ARG A 193 19.08 7.28 11.64
N PHE A 194 19.25 6.01 12.01
CA PHE A 194 18.66 4.88 11.28
C PHE A 194 17.12 4.95 11.30
N GLN A 195 16.53 5.26 12.45
CA GLN A 195 15.09 5.48 12.54
C GLN A 195 14.62 6.65 11.65
N ALA A 196 15.34 7.77 11.67
CA ALA A 196 15.02 8.92 10.84
C ALA A 196 15.12 8.59 9.34
N ALA A 197 16.16 7.85 8.92
CA ALA A 197 16.32 7.41 7.54
C ALA A 197 15.14 6.52 7.09
N ILE A 198 14.80 5.49 7.87
CA ILE A 198 13.66 4.60 7.55
C ILE A 198 12.35 5.38 7.48
N PHE A 199 12.13 6.33 8.39
CA PHE A 199 10.94 7.17 8.35
C PHE A 199 10.89 8.03 7.08
N ILE A 200 12.01 8.67 6.70
CA ILE A 200 12.11 9.49 5.49
C ILE A 200 11.79 8.66 4.25
N GLU A 201 12.36 7.47 4.13
CA GLU A 201 12.07 6.52 3.05
C GLU A 201 10.59 6.15 2.99
N GLY A 202 9.99 5.80 4.13
CA GLY A 202 8.56 5.51 4.22
C GLY A 202 7.67 6.67 3.74
N VAL A 203 8.01 7.90 4.12
CA VAL A 203 7.31 9.10 3.64
C VAL A 203 7.50 9.30 2.14
N GLN A 204 8.70 9.11 1.61
CA GLN A 204 8.95 9.23 0.17
C GLN A 204 8.11 8.25 -0.65
N PHE A 205 8.04 6.99 -0.23
CA PHE A 205 7.16 6.00 -0.88
C PHE A 205 5.68 6.36 -0.77
N ALA A 206 5.24 6.89 0.38
CA ALA A 206 3.87 7.37 0.55
C ALA A 206 3.53 8.51 -0.42
N LEU A 207 4.45 9.46 -0.62
CA LEU A 207 4.31 10.57 -1.57
C LEU A 207 4.30 10.08 -3.02
N LYS A 208 5.11 9.07 -3.38
CA LYS A 208 5.06 8.44 -4.70
C LYS A 208 3.68 7.82 -4.98
N SER A 209 3.10 7.13 -4.00
CA SER A 209 1.74 6.60 -4.11
C SER A 209 0.70 7.71 -4.33
N MET A 210 0.81 8.82 -3.59
CA MET A 210 -0.08 9.97 -3.79
C MET A 210 0.06 10.59 -5.18
N LEU A 211 1.29 10.74 -5.67
CA LEU A 211 1.54 11.25 -7.02
C LEU A 211 0.93 10.33 -8.08
N ALA A 212 1.08 9.01 -7.95
CA ALA A 212 0.43 8.04 -8.84
C ALA A 212 -1.10 8.20 -8.86
N LEU A 213 -1.72 8.38 -7.68
CA LEU A 213 -3.17 8.61 -7.59
C LEU A 213 -3.62 9.94 -8.20
N ILE A 214 -2.82 11.00 -8.03
CA ILE A 214 -3.09 12.31 -8.65
C ILE A 214 -2.98 12.20 -10.17
N ASN A 215 -1.94 11.54 -10.68
CA ASN A 215 -1.75 11.33 -12.12
C ASN A 215 -2.90 10.49 -12.70
N PHE A 216 -3.29 9.40 -12.03
CA PHE A 216 -4.47 8.62 -12.39
C PHE A 216 -5.72 9.50 -12.50
N PHE A 217 -5.94 10.38 -11.52
CA PHE A 217 -7.05 11.30 -11.54
C PHE A 217 -6.99 12.27 -12.73
N MET A 218 -5.83 12.90 -12.96
CA MET A 218 -5.62 13.87 -14.04
C MET A 218 -5.79 13.26 -15.43
N ILE A 219 -5.37 12.00 -15.63
CA ILE A 219 -5.55 11.27 -16.88
C ILE A 219 -7.04 11.01 -17.16
N HIS A 220 -7.81 10.60 -16.14
CA HIS A 220 -9.22 10.26 -16.34
C HIS A 220 -10.16 11.46 -16.30
N PHE A 221 -9.76 12.54 -15.62
CA PHE A 221 -10.54 13.77 -15.47
C PHE A 221 -9.66 15.00 -15.72
N PRO A 222 -9.10 15.17 -16.93
CA PRO A 222 -8.33 16.35 -17.26
C PRO A 222 -9.22 17.58 -17.07
N ASP A 223 -8.70 18.59 -16.39
CA ASP A 223 -9.46 19.81 -16.16
C ASP A 223 -9.70 20.49 -17.52
N GLN A 224 -10.97 20.63 -17.93
CA GLN A 224 -11.31 21.21 -19.23
C GLN A 224 -11.16 22.73 -19.26
N ASN A 225 -10.82 23.36 -18.12
CA ASN A 225 -10.67 24.81 -18.02
C ASN A 225 -9.58 25.20 -17.01
N PRO A 226 -8.30 25.37 -17.43
CA PRO A 226 -7.17 25.63 -16.54
C PRO A 226 -7.26 26.96 -15.75
N LYS A 227 -8.26 27.81 -16.02
CA LYS A 227 -8.47 29.09 -15.34
C LYS A 227 -9.28 28.97 -14.03
N ARG A 228 -9.90 27.84 -13.71
CA ARG A 228 -10.53 27.65 -12.40
C ARG A 228 -9.47 27.20 -11.39
N LYS A 229 -8.85 28.18 -10.71
CA LYS A 229 -8.04 27.94 -9.52
C LYS A 229 -8.82 27.05 -8.55
N TRP A 230 -8.17 26.03 -8.02
CA TRP A 230 -8.67 25.19 -6.95
C TRP A 230 -8.96 26.08 -5.74
N ASP A 231 -10.21 26.50 -5.59
CA ASP A 231 -10.65 27.30 -4.45
C ASP A 231 -10.73 26.40 -3.22
N THR A 232 -9.62 26.32 -2.48
CA THR A 232 -9.50 25.59 -1.22
C THR A 232 -10.20 26.30 -0.05
N SER A 233 -10.83 27.46 -0.27
CA SER A 233 -11.42 28.28 0.80
C SER A 233 -12.85 27.89 1.21
N ARG A 234 -13.52 26.97 0.50
CA ARG A 234 -14.94 26.63 0.80
C ARG A 234 -15.19 25.45 1.76
N THR A 235 -14.16 24.90 2.39
CA THR A 235 -14.33 23.84 3.41
C THR A 235 -14.19 24.32 4.86
N ILE A 236 -13.99 25.62 5.10
CA ILE A 236 -13.98 26.20 6.45
C ILE A 236 -14.91 27.41 6.47
N SER A 237 -16.21 27.17 6.37
CA SER A 237 -17.25 28.12 6.78
C SER A 237 -18.62 27.45 6.68
N ASN A 238 -19.05 26.79 7.76
CA ASN A 238 -20.10 27.35 8.60
C ASN A 238 -20.33 26.49 9.87
N PRO A 239 -20.80 27.14 10.95
CA PRO A 239 -20.71 26.67 12.33
C PRO A 239 -21.58 25.45 12.67
#